data_AF-A0A4Q8AQF9-F1
#
_entry.id   AF-A0A4Q8AQF9-F1
#
_cell.length_a   1.000
_cell.length_b   1.000
_cell.length_c   1.000
_cell.angle_alpha   90.00
_cell.angle_beta   90.00
_cell.angle_gamma   90.00
#
_symmetry.space_group_name_H-M   'P 1'
#
loop_
_entity.id
_entity.type
_entity.pdbx_description
1 polymer ?
#
loop_
_entity_poly.entity_id
_entity_poly.type
_entity_poly.pdbx_seq_one_letter_code
_entity_poly.pdbx_strand_id
1 'polypeptide(L)'
;MTTTGPSVRTLRIVRGVWIVGFMVGTCTHIADLVVGGTGAYEGFPLGVRLLWTALTVLDPTVVVLLLLRLCAGIVLGVTVILADVAVNWTVFALVGGLSVFGVVAQSLFAIFIVSTMGILWSWFTRSSRP
;
A
#
# COMPACT_ATOMS: atom_id res chain seq x y z
N MET A 1 -34.76 3.54 9.79
CA MET A 1 -33.41 4.11 9.97
C MET A 1 -32.65 3.87 8.66
N THR A 2 -32.66 4.84 7.74
CA THR A 2 -32.01 4.73 6.43
C THR A 2 -30.53 5.09 6.59
N THR A 3 -29.66 4.09 6.59
CA THR A 3 -28.21 4.32 6.50
C THR A 3 -27.90 4.79 5.08
N THR A 4 -27.71 6.09 4.90
CA THR A 4 -27.20 6.66 3.65
C THR A 4 -25.76 6.16 3.47
N GLY A 5 -25.53 5.37 2.41
CA GLY A 5 -24.19 4.93 2.05
C GLY A 5 -23.25 6.10 1.72
N PRO A 6 -21.93 5.88 1.69
CA PRO A 6 -20.96 6.93 1.39
C PRO A 6 -21.20 7.54 -0.01
N SER A 7 -20.99 8.85 -0.13
CA SER A 7 -21.15 9.57 -1.39
C SER A 7 -20.09 9.13 -2.43
N VAL A 8 -20.38 9.31 -3.73
CA VAL A 8 -19.39 9.05 -4.81
C VAL A 8 -18.13 9.89 -4.64
N ARG A 9 -18.26 11.13 -4.13
CA ARG A 9 -17.11 11.99 -3.83
C ARG A 9 -16.23 11.35 -2.74
N THR A 10 -16.83 10.86 -1.66
CA THR A 10 -16.12 10.14 -0.60
C THR A 10 -15.38 8.92 -1.16
N LEU A 11 -16.05 8.11 -1.99
CA LEU A 11 -15.44 6.91 -2.60
C LEU A 11 -14.25 7.25 -3.52
N ARG A 12 -14.34 8.35 -4.28
CA ARG A 12 -13.21 8.85 -5.10
C ARG A 12 -12.04 9.33 -4.23
N ILE A 13 -12.31 10.02 -3.13
CA ILE A 13 -11.29 10.45 -2.18
C ILE A 13 -10.60 9.24 -1.58
N VAL A 14 -11.36 8.25 -1.09
CA VAL A 14 -10.82 7.01 -0.53
C VAL A 14 -9.91 6.32 -1.56
N ARG A 15 -10.37 6.13 -2.80
CA ARG A 15 -9.52 5.56 -3.86
C ARG A 15 -8.26 6.40 -4.12
N GLY A 16 -8.39 7.73 -4.10
CA GLY A 16 -7.28 8.66 -4.27
C GLY A 16 -6.22 8.50 -3.17
N VAL A 17 -6.65 8.38 -1.91
CA VAL A 17 -5.74 8.16 -0.77
C VAL A 17 -5.00 6.83 -0.90
N TRP A 18 -5.69 5.74 -1.31
CA TRP A 18 -5.02 4.47 -1.61
C TRP A 18 -3.93 4.65 -2.67
N ILE A 19 -4.28 5.27 -3.80
CA ILE A 19 -3.33 5.48 -4.91
C ILE A 19 -2.13 6.30 -4.46
N VAL A 20 -2.35 7.41 -3.76
CA VAL A 20 -1.26 8.29 -3.30
C VAL A 20 -0.36 7.54 -2.32
N GLY A 21 -0.92 6.79 -1.37
CA GLY A 21 -0.11 6.04 -0.39
C GLY A 21 0.80 5.00 -1.05
N PHE A 22 0.29 4.20 -1.99
CA PHE A 22 1.11 3.25 -2.74
C PHE A 22 2.16 3.94 -3.62
N MET A 23 1.84 5.07 -4.23
CA MET A 23 2.83 5.85 -4.99
C MET A 23 3.93 6.41 -4.10
N VAL A 24 3.62 6.84 -2.87
CA VAL A 24 4.63 7.30 -1.91
C VAL A 24 5.57 6.15 -1.52
N GLY A 25 5.02 4.95 -1.26
CA GLY A 25 5.82 3.74 -1.02
C GLY A 25 6.76 3.42 -2.19
N THR A 26 6.21 3.37 -3.39
CA THR A 26 6.98 3.19 -4.65
C THR A 26 8.13 4.18 -4.76
N CYS A 27 7.85 5.48 -4.61
CA CYS A 27 8.86 6.52 -4.74
C CYS A 27 9.96 6.41 -3.69
N THR A 28 9.63 5.96 -2.48
CA THR A 28 10.60 5.74 -1.41
C THR A 28 11.57 4.62 -1.80
N HIS A 29 11.06 3.46 -2.22
CA HIS A 29 11.92 2.34 -2.63
C HIS A 29 12.72 2.62 -3.90
N ILE A 30 12.16 3.36 -4.86
CA ILE A 30 12.92 3.83 -6.02
C ILE A 30 14.04 4.78 -5.58
N ALA A 31 13.77 5.72 -4.68
CA ALA A 31 14.79 6.64 -4.18
C ALA A 31 15.93 5.88 -3.49
N ASP A 32 15.62 4.91 -2.63
CA ASP A 32 16.62 4.05 -1.99
C ASP A 32 17.49 3.33 -3.02
N LEU A 33 16.88 2.71 -4.04
CA LEU A 33 17.60 1.98 -5.09
C LEU A 33 18.44 2.90 -5.98
N VAL A 34 17.96 4.11 -6.27
CA VAL A 34 18.71 5.10 -7.06
C VAL A 34 19.91 5.63 -6.27
N VAL A 35 19.74 5.91 -4.97
CA VAL A 35 20.81 6.44 -4.11
C VAL A 35 21.81 5.36 -3.72
N GLY A 36 21.32 4.17 -3.36
CA GLY A 36 22.14 3.07 -2.87
C GLY A 36 22.66 2.11 -3.95
N GLY A 37 22.14 2.18 -5.18
CA GLY A 37 22.52 1.29 -6.28
C GLY A 37 22.33 -0.19 -5.93
N THR A 38 23.29 -1.04 -6.30
CA THR A 38 23.29 -2.47 -5.94
C THR A 38 23.38 -2.72 -4.43
N GLY A 39 23.88 -1.72 -3.68
CA GLY A 39 24.09 -1.79 -2.24
C GLY A 39 22.88 -1.35 -1.39
N ALA A 40 21.80 -0.83 -1.99
CA ALA A 40 20.72 -0.14 -1.30
C ALA A 40 20.17 -0.88 -0.06
N TYR A 41 20.08 -2.21 -0.13
CA TYR A 41 19.54 -3.04 0.95
C TYR A 41 20.51 -4.11 1.47
N GLU A 42 21.82 -4.02 1.18
CA GLU A 42 22.78 -5.06 1.56
C GLU A 42 22.88 -5.32 3.07
N GLY A 43 22.57 -4.33 3.90
CA GLY A 43 22.53 -4.46 5.36
C GLY A 43 21.34 -5.23 5.92
N PHE A 44 20.40 -5.68 5.08
CA PHE A 44 19.15 -6.31 5.52
C PHE A 44 19.04 -7.79 5.09
N PRO A 45 18.26 -8.61 5.82
CA PRO A 45 18.02 -10.01 5.44
C PRO A 45 17.47 -10.14 4.01
N LEU A 46 17.85 -11.20 3.30
CA LEU A 46 17.50 -11.40 1.88
C LEU A 46 16.00 -11.23 1.60
N GLY A 47 15.13 -11.79 2.45
CA GLY A 47 13.68 -11.66 2.27
C GLY A 47 13.18 -10.21 2.31
N VAL A 48 13.76 -9.38 3.17
CA VAL A 48 13.43 -7.94 3.27
C VAL A 48 13.86 -7.21 2.00
N ARG A 49 15.08 -7.49 1.52
CA ARG A 49 15.62 -6.91 0.28
C ARG A 49 14.72 -7.20 -0.92
N LEU A 50 14.30 -8.45 -1.04
CA LEU A 50 13.41 -8.89 -2.12
C LEU A 50 12.05 -8.21 -2.03
N LEU A 51 11.47 -8.12 -0.83
CA LEU A 51 10.19 -7.43 -0.63
C LEU A 51 10.30 -5.95 -1.02
N TRP A 52 11.23 -5.19 -0.45
CA TRP A 52 11.38 -3.76 -0.73
C TRP A 52 11.66 -3.47 -2.20
N THR A 53 12.47 -4.31 -2.85
CA THR A 53 12.68 -4.20 -4.29
C THR A 53 11.39 -4.49 -5.07
N ALA A 54 10.65 -5.53 -4.69
CA ALA A 54 9.39 -5.90 -5.34
C ALA A 54 8.30 -4.84 -5.18
N LEU A 55 8.31 -4.03 -4.12
CA LEU A 55 7.36 -2.93 -3.93
C LEU A 55 7.42 -1.89 -5.06
N THR A 56 8.57 -1.73 -5.73
CA THR A 56 8.68 -0.88 -6.94
C THR A 56 7.81 -1.35 -8.12
N VAL A 57 7.33 -2.59 -8.08
CA VAL A 57 6.45 -3.19 -9.10
C VAL A 57 5.05 -3.47 -8.53
N LEU A 58 4.98 -4.00 -7.30
CA LEU A 58 3.72 -4.35 -6.66
C LEU A 58 2.85 -3.11 -6.40
N ASP A 59 3.42 -2.02 -5.90
CA ASP A 59 2.67 -0.81 -5.59
C ASP A 59 2.09 -0.15 -6.87
N PRO A 60 2.85 0.04 -7.97
CA PRO A 60 2.27 0.50 -9.23
C PRO A 60 1.22 -0.45 -9.79
N THR A 61 1.39 -1.76 -9.60
CA THR A 61 0.39 -2.75 -10.01
C THR A 61 -0.92 -2.55 -9.24
N VAL A 62 -0.86 -2.32 -7.93
CA VAL A 62 -2.03 -1.95 -7.11
C VAL A 62 -2.68 -0.68 -7.66
N VAL A 63 -1.89 0.37 -7.91
CA VAL A 63 -2.38 1.65 -8.45
C VAL A 63 -3.11 1.44 -9.78
N VAL A 64 -2.53 0.72 -10.73
CA VAL A 64 -3.15 0.42 -12.03
C VAL A 64 -4.46 -0.33 -11.85
N LEU A 65 -4.49 -1.38 -11.03
CA LEU A 65 -5.71 -2.15 -10.77
C LEU A 65 -6.82 -1.29 -10.12
N LEU A 66 -6.47 -0.39 -9.20
CA LEU A 66 -7.41 0.55 -8.59
C LEU A 66 -7.93 1.59 -9.58
N LEU A 67 -7.07 2.09 -10.48
CA LEU A 67 -7.46 2.99 -11.57
C LEU A 67 -8.49 2.34 -12.49
N LEU A 68 -8.25 1.09 -12.87
CA LEU A 68 -9.13 0.22 -13.66
C LEU A 68 -10.36 -0.28 -12.91
N ARG A 69 -10.48 0.03 -11.61
CA ARG A 69 -11.57 -0.42 -10.71
C ARG A 69 -11.71 -1.94 -10.63
N LEU A 70 -10.60 -2.65 -10.66
CA LEU A 70 -10.57 -4.10 -10.50
C LEU A 70 -10.47 -4.45 -9.02
N CYS A 71 -11.36 -5.34 -8.54
CA CYS A 71 -11.33 -5.84 -7.16
C CYS A 71 -10.01 -6.51 -6.80
N ALA A 72 -9.27 -7.05 -7.78
CA ALA A 72 -7.92 -7.57 -7.60
C ALA A 72 -6.96 -6.53 -7.01
N GLY A 73 -7.12 -5.23 -7.35
CA GLY A 73 -6.31 -4.15 -6.78
C GLY A 73 -6.55 -3.94 -5.28
N ILE A 74 -7.77 -4.21 -4.81
CA ILE A 74 -8.10 -4.13 -3.38
C ILE A 74 -7.43 -5.29 -2.63
N VAL A 75 -7.54 -6.51 -3.15
CA VAL A 75 -6.91 -7.70 -2.54
C VAL A 75 -5.40 -7.52 -2.50
N LEU A 76 -4.80 -7.20 -3.64
CA LEU A 76 -3.35 -7.01 -3.73
C LEU A 76 -2.88 -5.88 -2.80
N GLY A 77 -3.59 -4.74 -2.79
CA GLY A 77 -3.23 -3.62 -1.91
C GLY A 77 -3.25 -4.00 -0.43
N VAL A 78 -4.29 -4.69 0.03
CA VAL A 78 -4.37 -5.17 1.42
C VAL A 78 -3.24 -6.15 1.74
N THR A 79 -2.97 -7.11 0.85
CA THR A 79 -1.88 -8.07 1.05
C THR A 79 -0.52 -7.39 1.14
N VAL A 80 -0.24 -6.46 0.22
CA VAL A 80 1.03 -5.73 0.15
C VAL A 80 1.23 -4.89 1.41
N ILE A 81 0.26 -4.06 1.80
CA ILE A 81 0.45 -3.16 2.96
C ILE A 81 0.59 -3.93 4.27
N LEU A 82 -0.12 -5.05 4.44
CA LEU A 82 0.02 -5.88 5.65
C LEU A 82 1.39 -6.58 5.71
N ALA A 83 1.88 -7.09 4.59
CA ALA A 83 3.21 -7.69 4.51
C ALA A 83 4.30 -6.66 4.80
N ASP A 84 4.21 -5.48 4.19
CA ASP A 84 5.17 -4.39 4.37
C ASP A 84 5.21 -3.89 5.82
N VAL A 85 4.05 -3.59 6.42
CA VAL A 85 3.98 -3.19 7.83
C VAL A 85 4.56 -4.27 8.75
N ALA A 86 4.25 -5.54 8.53
CA ALA A 86 4.78 -6.63 9.35
C ALA A 86 6.31 -6.73 9.25
N VAL A 87 6.86 -6.68 8.04
CA VAL A 87 8.31 -6.73 7.81
C VAL A 87 8.99 -5.50 8.40
N ASN A 88 8.47 -4.30 8.15
CA ASN A 88 9.07 -3.06 8.59
C ASN A 88 9.04 -2.92 10.12
N TRP A 89 7.97 -3.36 10.81
CA TRP A 89 8.00 -3.42 12.28
C TRP A 89 8.98 -4.44 12.82
N THR A 90 9.12 -5.60 12.15
CA THR A 90 10.10 -6.62 12.54
C THR A 90 11.53 -6.09 12.38
N VAL A 91 11.83 -5.45 11.25
CA VAL A 91 13.12 -4.81 10.99
C VAL A 91 13.37 -3.69 11.99
N PHE A 92 12.39 -2.82 12.23
CA PHE A 92 12.51 -1.74 13.21
C PHE A 92 12.85 -2.24 14.62
N ALA A 93 12.19 -3.32 15.07
CA ALA A 93 12.39 -3.88 16.40
C ALA A 93 13.68 -4.68 16.57
N LEU A 94 14.11 -5.42 15.53
CA LEU A 94 15.18 -6.42 15.64
C LEU A 94 16.48 -6.04 14.94
N VAL A 95 16.43 -5.16 13.93
CA VAL A 95 17.58 -4.76 13.10
C VAL A 95 17.88 -3.27 13.26
N GLY A 96 16.85 -2.43 13.38
CA GLY A 96 16.97 -0.98 13.40
C GLY A 96 17.11 -0.36 12.01
N GLY A 97 17.52 0.91 11.96
CA GLY A 97 17.76 1.64 10.70
C GLY A 97 16.52 2.25 10.03
N LEU A 98 15.31 1.89 10.47
CA LEU A 98 14.06 2.49 10.01
C LEU A 98 13.64 3.68 10.88
N SER A 99 13.03 4.69 10.25
CA SER A 99 12.53 5.86 10.98
C SER A 99 11.22 5.55 11.72
N VAL A 100 11.05 6.12 12.92
CA VAL A 100 9.79 6.02 13.69
C VAL A 100 8.61 6.58 12.88
N PHE A 101 8.83 7.71 12.20
CA PHE A 101 7.83 8.33 11.35
C PHE A 101 7.36 7.37 10.25
N GLY A 102 8.30 6.71 9.55
CA GLY A 102 7.98 5.76 8.48
C GLY A 102 7.14 4.59 8.98
N VAL A 103 7.56 3.95 10.09
CA VAL A 103 6.83 2.78 10.61
C VAL A 103 5.45 3.11 11.15
N VAL A 104 5.25 4.32 11.68
CA VAL A 104 3.92 4.80 12.12
C VAL A 104 3.06 5.19 10.92
N ALA A 105 3.61 5.91 9.94
CA ALA A 105 2.85 6.39 8.78
C ALA A 105 2.26 5.23 7.97
N GLN A 106 3.06 4.20 7.68
CA GLN A 106 2.56 3.00 6.99
C GLN A 106 1.50 2.25 7.80
N SER A 107 1.57 2.24 9.14
CA SER A 107 0.56 1.59 9.98
C SER A 107 -0.76 2.35 9.95
N LEU A 108 -0.73 3.68 9.99
CA LEU A 108 -1.93 4.50 9.81
C LEU A 108 -2.54 4.28 8.42
N PHE A 109 -1.70 4.18 7.38
CA PHE A 109 -2.16 3.86 6.03
C PHE A 109 -2.76 2.46 5.93
N ALA A 110 -2.17 1.45 6.57
CA ALA A 110 -2.71 0.09 6.65
C ALA A 110 -4.08 0.06 7.33
N ILE A 111 -4.22 0.75 8.47
CA ILE A 111 -5.50 0.89 9.18
C ILE A 111 -6.54 1.53 8.27
N PHE A 112 -6.18 2.60 7.56
CA PHE A 112 -7.06 3.25 6.61
C PHE A 112 -7.49 2.30 5.48
N ILE A 113 -6.56 1.56 4.88
CA ILE A 113 -6.83 0.56 3.84
C ILE A 113 -7.80 -0.51 4.35
N VAL A 114 -7.51 -1.15 5.47
CA VAL A 114 -8.34 -2.26 6.00
C VAL A 114 -9.73 -1.76 6.38
N SER A 115 -9.83 -0.54 6.93
CA SER A 115 -11.12 0.06 7.30
C SER A 115 -11.96 0.45 6.09
N THR A 116 -11.33 0.70 4.93
CA THR A 116 -12.02 1.20 3.72
C THR A 116 -12.12 0.19 2.58
N MET A 117 -11.52 -1.00 2.71
CA MET A 117 -11.55 -2.02 1.67
C MET A 117 -12.97 -2.46 1.29
N GLY A 118 -13.86 -2.62 2.29
CA GLY A 118 -15.24 -3.07 2.07
C GLY A 118 -16.08 -2.06 1.29
N ILE A 119 -15.91 -0.76 1.57
CA ILE A 119 -16.64 0.30 0.85
C ILE A 119 -16.19 0.39 -0.61
N LEU A 120 -14.88 0.29 -0.89
CA LEU A 120 -14.33 0.27 -2.24
C LEU A 120 -14.77 -0.98 -3.01
N TRP A 121 -14.75 -2.15 -2.36
CA TRP A 121 -15.18 -3.41 -2.96
C TRP A 121 -16.64 -3.35 -3.44
N SER A 122 -17.52 -2.86 -2.56
CA SER A 122 -18.94 -2.70 -2.88
C SER A 122 -19.19 -1.71 -4.02
N TRP A 123 -18.31 -0.72 -4.20
CA TRP A 123 -18.43 0.28 -5.25
C TRP A 123 -17.95 -0.24 -6.61
N PHE A 124 -16.83 -0.96 -6.64
CA PHE A 124 -16.29 -1.55 -7.86
C PHE A 124 -17.25 -2.62 -8.41
N THR A 125 -17.72 -3.53 -7.56
CA THR A 125 -18.68 -4.59 -7.95
C THR A 125 -20.01 -4.03 -8.49
N ARG A 126 -20.49 -2.90 -7.96
CA ARG A 126 -21.69 -2.23 -8.50
C ARG A 126 -21.47 -1.60 -9.87
N SER A 127 -20.25 -1.14 -10.15
CA SER A 127 -19.90 -0.53 -11.44
C SER A 127 -19.66 -1.56 -12.54
N SER A 128 -19.44 -2.83 -12.18
CA SER A 128 -19.19 -3.94 -13.12
C SER A 128 -20.46 -4.68 -13.56
N ARG A 129 -21.64 -4.32 -13.02
CA ARG A 129 -22.91 -4.91 -13.46
C ARG A 129 -23.35 -4.23 -14.76
N PRO A 130 -23.63 -5.00 -15.84
CA PRO A 130 -24.11 -4.47 -17.11
C PRO A 130 -25.48 -3.82 -16.99
#